data_AF-A0A249W4Z4-F1
#
_entry.id   AF-A0A249W4Z4-F1
#
_cell.length_a   1.000
_cell.length_b   1.000
_cell.length_c   1.000
_cell.angle_alpha   90.00
_cell.angle_beta   90.00
_cell.angle_gamma   90.00
#
_symmetry.space_group_name_H-M   'P 1'
#
loop_
_entity.id
_entity.type
_entity.pdbx_description
1 polymer ?
#
loop_
_entity_poly.entity_id
_entity_poly.type
_entity_poly.pdbx_seq_one_letter_code
_entity_poly.pdbx_strand_id
1 'polypeptide(L)'
;MALGLKEAILNNGFVYILINPAFPKLIKIGETERNSEIRASELSRQTGVPEDYIVIYDELVSERKMVEDIMHTMFASYRSKRNKEFFDIAPKEAIRALQELACKFPITSSQSQFAVNLTQHFLKKFSKYLDPTIKKICLVMLPDVTYLEVTRLRDFDSQVVVSEDEIPLSGIVESSAPNQQELAQNEKLLKSCDEYDWIMIGNIFPEDKCYQIASLWEKPGGKLSKIRGNA
;
A
#
# COMPACT_ATOMS: atom_id res chain seq x y z
N MET A 1 -29.14 25.04 -0.54
CA MET A 1 -28.00 25.37 -1.41
C MET A 1 -27.00 24.24 -1.33
N ALA A 2 -27.03 23.36 -2.32
CA ALA A 2 -26.01 22.34 -2.52
C ALA A 2 -24.86 22.99 -3.29
N LEU A 3 -23.69 23.14 -2.68
CA LEU A 3 -22.47 23.50 -3.39
C LEU A 3 -21.28 22.74 -2.78
N GLY A 4 -20.91 21.64 -3.43
CA GLY A 4 -19.52 21.43 -3.81
C GLY A 4 -18.58 20.80 -2.80
N LEU A 5 -18.94 19.65 -2.22
CA LEU A 5 -17.92 18.61 -2.01
C LEU A 5 -17.59 18.05 -3.40
N LYS A 6 -16.69 18.73 -4.12
CA LYS A 6 -15.97 18.11 -5.22
C LYS A 6 -15.34 16.86 -4.63
N GLU A 7 -15.65 15.72 -5.23
CA GLU A 7 -14.90 14.48 -5.11
C GLU A 7 -13.42 14.83 -4.97
N ALA A 8 -12.78 14.40 -3.89
CA ALA A 8 -11.33 14.38 -3.85
C ALA A 8 -10.91 13.42 -4.97
N ILE A 9 -10.61 13.97 -6.14
CA ILE A 9 -10.10 13.20 -7.28
C ILE A 9 -8.87 12.46 -6.76
N LEU A 10 -8.95 11.13 -6.73
CA LEU A 10 -7.81 10.28 -6.44
C LEU A 10 -6.68 10.67 -7.41
N ASN A 11 -5.62 11.30 -6.90
CA ASN A 11 -4.45 11.72 -7.67
C ASN A 11 -3.42 10.59 -7.78
N ASN A 12 -3.77 9.35 -7.44
CA ASN A 12 -2.85 8.23 -7.55
C ASN A 12 -2.62 7.87 -9.02
N GLY A 13 -1.46 7.28 -9.31
CA GLY A 13 -1.09 6.85 -10.65
C GLY A 13 0.41 6.80 -10.81
N PHE A 14 0.85 6.61 -12.05
CA PHE A 14 2.25 6.41 -12.35
C PHE A 14 2.92 7.74 -12.72
N VAL A 15 4.10 7.97 -12.17
CA VAL A 15 5.06 8.93 -12.73
C VAL A 15 6.11 8.11 -13.47
N TYR A 16 6.35 8.44 -14.72
CA TYR A 16 7.23 7.68 -15.61
C TYR A 16 8.40 8.52 -16.12
N ILE A 17 9.42 7.80 -16.57
CA ILE A 17 10.57 8.32 -17.27
C ILE A 17 10.66 7.58 -18.61
N LEU A 18 10.54 8.34 -19.70
CA LEU A 18 10.63 7.81 -21.07
C LEU A 18 11.94 8.25 -21.72
N ILE A 19 12.43 7.40 -22.62
CA ILE A 19 13.42 7.78 -23.62
C ILE A 19 12.80 7.66 -25.01
N ASN A 20 13.42 8.33 -25.97
CA ASN A 20 13.12 8.16 -27.38
C ASN A 20 14.44 8.00 -28.12
N PRO A 21 14.67 6.92 -28.89
CA PRO A 21 15.93 6.70 -29.60
C PRO A 21 16.34 7.85 -30.53
N ALA A 22 15.38 8.61 -31.08
CA ALA A 22 15.67 9.78 -31.90
C ALA A 22 16.11 11.01 -31.08
N PHE A 23 15.91 11.00 -29.76
CA PHE A 23 16.31 12.05 -28.82
C PHE A 23 17.24 11.49 -27.72
N PRO A 24 18.41 10.94 -28.05
CA PRO A 24 19.19 10.08 -27.15
C PRO A 24 19.77 10.77 -25.91
N LYS A 25 19.78 12.12 -25.88
CA LYS A 25 20.24 12.91 -24.73
C LYS A 25 19.11 13.38 -23.83
N LEU A 26 17.86 13.19 -24.24
CA LEU A 26 16.70 13.72 -23.54
C LEU A 26 15.89 12.59 -22.95
N ILE A 27 15.54 12.75 -21.69
CA ILE A 27 14.47 11.98 -21.06
C ILE A 27 13.19 12.82 -21.03
N LYS A 28 12.04 12.16 -21.05
CA LYS A 28 10.75 12.76 -20.77
C LYS A 28 10.27 12.27 -19.41
N ILE A 29 9.87 13.20 -18.53
CA ILE A 29 9.23 12.88 -17.25
C ILE A 29 7.76 13.27 -17.37
N GLY A 30 6.85 12.36 -17.03
CA GLY A 30 5.42 12.65 -17.08
C GLY A 30 4.61 11.75 -16.15
N GLU A 31 3.29 11.95 -16.13
CA GLU A 31 2.36 11.15 -15.33
C GLU A 31 1.26 10.49 -16.17
N THR A 32 0.64 9.44 -15.62
CA THR A 32 -0.61 8.86 -16.11
C THR A 32 -1.43 8.22 -14.97
N GLU A 33 -2.75 8.22 -15.12
CA GLU A 33 -3.69 7.46 -14.27
C GLU A 33 -3.63 5.95 -14.50
N ARG A 34 -3.11 5.55 -15.67
CA ARG A 34 -3.18 4.18 -16.18
C ARG A 34 -1.78 3.63 -16.35
N ASN A 35 -1.63 2.52 -17.06
CA ASN A 35 -0.33 1.95 -17.37
C ASN A 35 0.55 2.90 -18.22
N SER A 36 1.82 3.07 -17.81
CA SER A 36 2.79 3.95 -18.48
C SER A 36 3.14 3.54 -19.91
N GLU A 37 3.12 2.24 -20.24
CA GLU A 37 3.38 1.72 -21.59
C GLU A 37 2.27 2.11 -22.57
N ILE A 38 1.01 2.07 -22.11
CA ILE A 38 -0.12 2.55 -22.91
C ILE A 38 0.08 4.04 -23.23
N ARG A 39 0.45 4.83 -22.22
CA ARG A 39 0.70 6.26 -22.39
C ARG A 39 1.88 6.53 -23.32
N ALA A 40 2.97 5.77 -23.23
CA ALA A 40 4.12 5.87 -24.11
C ALA A 40 3.73 5.56 -25.57
N SER A 41 2.93 4.51 -25.80
CA SER A 41 2.39 4.16 -27.12
C SER A 41 1.52 5.28 -27.72
N GLU A 42 0.63 5.87 -26.91
CA GLU A 42 -0.20 7.02 -27.32
C GLU A 42 0.65 8.24 -27.70
N LEU A 43 1.69 8.55 -26.92
CA LEU A 43 2.62 9.64 -27.19
C LEU A 43 3.40 9.40 -28.49
N SER A 44 3.77 8.15 -28.75
CA SER A 44 4.55 7.76 -29.95
C SER A 44 3.75 7.96 -31.24
N ARG A 45 2.42 7.84 -31.17
CA ARG A 45 1.51 8.07 -32.30
C ARG A 45 1.23 9.54 -32.60
N GLN A 46 1.78 10.48 -31.82
CA GLN A 46 1.58 11.90 -32.07
C GLN A 46 2.38 12.36 -33.28
N THR A 47 1.81 13.31 -34.02
CA THR A 47 2.47 13.88 -35.20
C THR A 47 3.78 14.56 -34.80
N GLY A 48 4.86 14.24 -35.51
CA GLY A 48 6.19 14.80 -35.24
C GLY A 48 7.04 14.05 -34.22
N VAL A 49 6.60 12.86 -33.78
CA VAL A 49 7.44 11.92 -33.01
C VAL A 49 8.04 10.90 -34.00
N PRO A 50 9.38 10.88 -34.19
CA PRO A 50 10.02 10.08 -35.25
C PRO A 50 10.24 8.61 -34.89
N GLU A 51 10.35 8.28 -33.61
CA GLU A 51 10.57 6.92 -33.08
C GLU A 51 9.69 6.72 -31.84
N ASP A 52 9.42 5.47 -31.47
CA ASP A 52 8.58 5.18 -30.31
C ASP A 52 9.26 5.57 -28.98
N TYR A 53 8.46 6.06 -28.04
CA TYR A 53 8.88 6.23 -26.64
C TYR A 53 8.96 4.87 -25.96
N ILE A 54 9.99 4.70 -25.14
CA ILE A 54 10.23 3.52 -24.32
C ILE A 54 10.16 3.94 -22.86
N VAL A 55 9.32 3.27 -22.06
CA VAL A 55 9.32 3.42 -20.60
C VAL A 55 10.58 2.74 -20.07
N ILE A 56 11.49 3.52 -19.50
CA ILE A 56 12.70 2.97 -18.87
C ILE A 56 12.52 2.80 -17.36
N TYR A 57 11.55 3.51 -16.79
CA TYR A 57 11.18 3.40 -15.40
C TYR A 57 9.83 4.08 -15.16
N ASP A 58 9.04 3.55 -14.23
CA ASP A 58 7.87 4.22 -13.67
C ASP A 58 7.65 3.82 -12.21
N GLU A 59 6.97 4.68 -11.46
CA GLU A 59 6.62 4.47 -10.05
C GLU A 59 5.16 4.81 -9.81
N LEU A 60 4.48 3.93 -9.09
CA LEU A 60 3.12 4.14 -8.66
C LEU A 60 3.12 4.96 -7.35
N VAL A 61 2.47 6.12 -7.35
CA VAL A 61 2.48 7.09 -6.24
C VAL A 61 1.09 7.63 -5.93
N SER A 62 0.85 8.02 -4.67
CA SER A 62 -0.47 8.51 -4.22
C SER A 62 -0.88 9.88 -4.77
N GLU A 63 0.09 10.72 -5.14
CA GLU A 63 -0.13 12.07 -5.66
C GLU A 63 0.73 12.32 -6.91
N ARG A 64 0.42 11.64 -8.02
CA ARG A 64 1.26 11.61 -9.23
C ARG A 64 1.57 12.99 -9.81
N LYS A 65 0.60 13.91 -9.79
CA LYS A 65 0.78 15.30 -10.27
C LYS A 65 1.77 16.06 -9.39
N MET A 66 1.65 15.93 -8.08
CA MET A 66 2.59 16.57 -7.15
C MET A 66 4.00 16.00 -7.29
N VAL A 67 4.12 14.68 -7.43
CA VAL A 67 5.40 14.00 -7.64
C VAL A 67 6.04 14.46 -8.96
N GLU A 68 5.28 14.51 -10.05
CA GLU A 68 5.73 15.03 -11.34
C GLU A 68 6.21 16.49 -11.20
N ASP A 69 5.42 17.37 -10.60
CA ASP A 69 5.76 18.78 -10.41
C ASP A 69 7.06 18.97 -9.61
N ILE A 70 7.26 18.17 -8.56
CA ILE A 70 8.50 18.19 -7.77
C ILE A 70 9.69 17.76 -8.63
N MET A 71 9.57 16.68 -9.41
CA MET A 71 10.61 16.21 -10.33
C MET A 71 10.96 17.29 -11.36
N HIS A 72 9.92 17.90 -11.94
CA HIS A 72 10.02 18.98 -12.92
C HIS A 72 10.72 20.23 -12.37
N THR A 73 10.50 20.53 -11.09
CA THR A 73 11.12 21.63 -10.36
C THR A 73 12.58 21.31 -10.01
N MET A 74 12.83 20.09 -9.51
CA MET A 74 14.16 19.60 -9.16
C MET A 74 15.12 19.65 -10.36
N PHE A 75 14.61 19.30 -11.55
CA PHE A 75 15.40 19.28 -12.79
C PHE A 75 15.17 20.49 -13.69
N ALA A 76 14.63 21.59 -13.17
CA ALA A 76 14.33 22.78 -13.97
C ALA A 76 15.55 23.34 -14.72
N SER A 77 16.75 23.26 -14.14
CA SER A 77 18.01 23.71 -14.78
C SER A 77 18.44 22.82 -15.96
N TYR A 78 17.97 21.58 -16.02
CA TYR A 78 18.26 20.62 -17.09
C TYR A 78 17.17 20.58 -18.15
N ARG A 79 16.11 21.39 -18.01
CA ARG A 79 14.97 21.38 -18.92
C ARG A 79 15.36 22.00 -20.28
N SER A 80 15.17 21.23 -21.35
CA SER A 80 15.54 21.63 -22.71
C SER A 80 14.83 22.90 -23.20
N LYS A 81 13.54 23.09 -22.85
CA LYS A 81 12.74 24.29 -23.14
C LYS A 81 11.73 24.53 -22.01
N ARG A 82 11.50 25.80 -21.69
CA ARG A 82 10.69 26.26 -20.54
C ARG A 82 9.29 25.62 -20.44
N ASN A 83 8.66 25.26 -21.55
CA ASN A 83 7.29 24.71 -21.60
C ASN A 83 7.24 23.26 -22.10
N LYS A 84 8.35 22.52 -21.96
CA LYS A 84 8.46 21.13 -22.41
C LYS A 84 8.90 20.26 -21.26
N GLU A 85 8.47 19.01 -21.28
CA GLU A 85 8.71 18.01 -20.22
C GLU A 85 9.93 17.14 -20.56
N PHE A 86 10.93 17.73 -21.22
CA PHE A 86 12.15 17.04 -21.67
C PHE A 86 13.38 17.62 -20.98
N PHE A 87 14.22 16.75 -20.47
CA PHE A 87 15.35 17.08 -19.60
C PHE A 87 16.63 16.43 -20.12
N ASP A 88 17.72 17.19 -20.19
CA ASP A 88 19.06 16.72 -20.50
C ASP A 88 19.76 16.29 -19.20
N ILE A 89 19.39 15.10 -18.73
CA ILE A 89 19.92 14.49 -17.52
C ILE A 89 20.09 12.99 -17.74
N ALA A 90 21.10 12.40 -17.09
CA ALA A 90 21.32 10.97 -17.15
C ALA A 90 20.10 10.21 -16.57
N PRO A 91 19.56 9.20 -17.29
CA PRO A 91 18.40 8.42 -16.85
C PRO A 91 18.48 7.91 -15.42
N LYS A 92 19.65 7.39 -15.02
CA LYS A 92 19.90 6.87 -13.67
C LYS A 92 19.62 7.89 -12.56
N GLU A 93 19.90 9.18 -12.78
CA GLU A 93 19.72 10.22 -11.77
C GLU A 93 18.24 10.56 -11.62
N ALA A 94 17.50 10.61 -12.73
CA ALA A 94 16.06 10.78 -12.70
C ALA A 94 15.35 9.58 -12.06
N ILE A 95 15.77 8.35 -12.36
CA ILE A 95 15.24 7.12 -11.74
C ILE A 95 15.45 7.16 -10.23
N ARG A 96 16.67 7.44 -9.79
CA ARG A 96 17.00 7.51 -8.36
C ARG A 96 16.17 8.58 -7.65
N ALA A 97 16.05 9.78 -8.23
CA ALA A 97 15.25 10.84 -7.66
C ALA A 97 13.76 10.45 -7.55
N LEU A 98 13.23 9.76 -8.57
CA LEU A 98 11.86 9.30 -8.56
C LEU A 98 11.63 8.22 -7.48
N GLN A 99 12.55 7.25 -7.35
CA GLN A 99 12.51 6.25 -6.27
C GLN A 99 12.50 6.90 -4.87
N GLU A 100 13.44 7.81 -4.61
CA GLU A 100 13.54 8.51 -3.32
C GLU A 100 12.30 9.36 -3.03
N LEU A 101 11.71 9.96 -4.07
CA LEU A 101 10.51 10.77 -3.94
C LEU A 101 9.26 9.91 -3.73
N ALA A 102 9.13 8.80 -4.44
CA ALA A 102 8.00 7.87 -4.33
C ALA A 102 7.83 7.34 -2.89
N CYS A 103 8.94 7.12 -2.15
CA CYS A 103 8.88 6.76 -0.74
C CYS A 103 8.12 7.76 0.16
N LYS A 104 8.03 9.04 -0.24
CA LYS A 104 7.29 10.09 0.48
C LYS A 104 5.84 10.20 0.05
N PHE A 105 5.51 9.61 -1.09
CA PHE A 105 4.17 9.53 -1.66
C PHE A 105 3.76 8.07 -1.84
N PRO A 106 3.88 7.25 -0.78
CA PRO A 106 3.52 5.85 -0.90
C PRO A 106 2.07 5.80 -1.36
N ILE A 107 1.77 4.85 -2.24
CA ILE A 107 0.40 4.37 -2.36
C ILE A 107 0.07 3.82 -0.98
N THR A 108 -0.53 4.67 -0.16
CA THR A 108 -1.44 4.17 0.85
C THR A 108 -2.51 3.54 -0.02
N SER A 109 -2.54 2.21 -0.07
CA SER A 109 -3.58 1.47 -0.75
C SER A 109 -4.89 2.20 -0.44
N SER A 110 -5.45 2.88 -1.44
CA SER A 110 -6.81 3.40 -1.39
C SER A 110 -7.80 2.23 -1.47
N GLN A 111 -7.37 1.02 -1.07
CA GLN A 111 -8.12 -0.22 -1.15
C GLN A 111 -9.19 -0.33 -0.08
N SER A 112 -9.37 0.67 0.79
CA SER A 112 -10.71 0.94 1.31
C SER A 112 -10.76 2.30 1.98
N GLN A 113 -11.73 3.14 1.62
CA GLN A 113 -12.25 4.20 2.50
C GLN A 113 -12.57 3.66 3.92
N PHE A 114 -12.75 2.35 4.03
CA PHE A 114 -13.02 1.60 5.23
C PHE A 114 -11.83 0.72 5.66
N ALA A 115 -10.65 1.33 5.83
CA ALA A 115 -9.48 0.70 6.42
C ALA A 115 -9.13 1.33 7.77
N VAL A 116 -8.63 0.51 8.70
CA VAL A 116 -8.08 1.01 9.97
C VAL A 116 -6.75 0.34 10.30
N ASN A 117 -5.77 1.15 10.70
CA ASN A 117 -4.44 0.67 11.09
C ASN A 117 -4.46 0.16 12.54
N LEU A 118 -4.19 -1.13 12.70
CA LEU A 118 -4.18 -1.82 13.99
C LEU A 118 -2.77 -2.04 14.55
N THR A 119 -1.72 -1.69 13.80
CA THR A 119 -0.32 -1.99 14.13
C THR A 119 0.06 -1.61 15.56
N GLN A 120 -0.31 -0.40 16.01
CA GLN A 120 0.01 0.06 17.36
C GLN A 120 -0.73 -0.73 18.46
N HIS A 121 -1.95 -1.18 18.17
CA HIS A 121 -2.67 -2.06 19.09
C HIS A 121 -1.93 -3.40 19.26
N PHE A 122 -1.53 -4.03 18.15
CA PHE A 122 -0.80 -5.30 18.17
C PHE A 122 0.57 -5.17 18.83
N LEU A 123 1.34 -4.13 18.53
CA LEU A 123 2.63 -3.89 19.19
C LEU A 123 2.45 -3.71 20.71
N LYS A 124 1.42 -2.97 21.14
CA LYS A 124 1.17 -2.74 22.56
C LYS A 124 0.72 -4.02 23.29
N LYS A 125 -0.18 -4.80 22.69
CA LYS A 125 -0.82 -5.95 23.35
C LYS A 125 -0.03 -7.25 23.18
N PHE A 126 0.64 -7.43 22.05
CA PHE A 126 1.22 -8.70 21.61
C PHE A 126 2.68 -8.62 21.15
N SER A 127 3.43 -7.55 21.47
CA SER A 127 4.85 -7.39 21.09
C SER A 127 5.73 -8.61 21.38
N LYS A 128 5.42 -9.40 22.41
CA LYS A 128 6.18 -10.62 22.75
C LYS A 128 6.00 -11.76 21.74
N TYR A 129 4.89 -11.80 21.02
CA TYR A 129 4.50 -12.88 20.12
C TYR A 129 4.42 -12.45 18.66
N LEU A 130 4.35 -11.15 18.38
CA LEU A 130 4.23 -10.61 17.04
C LEU A 130 5.42 -10.99 16.16
N ASP A 131 5.14 -11.40 14.94
CA ASP A 131 6.17 -11.67 13.94
C ASP A 131 7.01 -10.40 13.68
N PRO A 132 8.34 -10.43 13.89
CA PRO A 132 9.21 -9.26 13.76
C PRO A 132 9.31 -8.70 12.32
N THR A 133 8.96 -9.51 11.32
CA THR A 133 8.93 -9.10 9.92
C THR A 133 7.77 -8.14 9.63
N ILE A 134 6.69 -8.20 10.42
CA ILE A 134 5.50 -7.37 10.24
C ILE A 134 5.82 -5.90 10.52
N LYS A 135 5.46 -5.02 9.55
CA LYS A 135 5.59 -3.56 9.65
C LYS A 135 4.24 -2.84 9.73
N LYS A 136 3.18 -3.44 9.19
CA LYS A 136 1.84 -2.86 9.18
C LYS A 136 0.78 -3.96 9.23
N ILE A 137 -0.25 -3.74 10.03
CA ILE A 137 -1.47 -4.55 10.07
C ILE A 137 -2.65 -3.59 9.92
N CYS A 138 -3.46 -3.81 8.89
CA CYS A 138 -4.67 -3.05 8.61
C CYS A 138 -5.87 -3.97 8.49
N LEU A 139 -6.97 -3.60 9.14
CA LEU A 139 -8.29 -4.15 8.80
C LEU A 139 -8.79 -3.39 7.58
N VAL A 140 -9.24 -4.11 6.56
CA VAL A 140 -9.72 -3.57 5.28
C VAL A 140 -11.11 -4.13 5.01
N MET A 141 -12.05 -3.25 4.66
CA MET A 141 -13.41 -3.63 4.25
C MET A 141 -13.69 -3.19 2.82
N LEU A 142 -14.06 -4.16 1.99
CA LEU A 142 -14.59 -4.00 0.64
C LEU A 142 -16.05 -4.50 0.61
N PRO A 143 -16.81 -4.22 -0.47
CA PRO A 143 -18.11 -4.85 -0.68
C PRO A 143 -18.02 -6.37 -0.52
N ASP A 144 -18.79 -6.90 0.43
CA ASP A 144 -18.95 -8.33 0.72
C ASP A 144 -17.68 -9.06 1.20
N VAL A 145 -16.62 -8.35 1.57
CA VAL A 145 -15.39 -8.99 2.09
C VAL A 145 -14.64 -8.09 3.09
N THR A 146 -14.19 -8.70 4.18
CA THR A 146 -13.35 -8.06 5.20
C THR A 146 -12.12 -8.90 5.49
N TYR A 147 -10.93 -8.31 5.41
CA TYR A 147 -9.66 -9.02 5.60
C TYR A 147 -8.62 -8.16 6.33
N LEU A 148 -7.52 -8.79 6.75
CA LEU A 148 -6.33 -8.10 7.24
C LEU A 148 -5.32 -7.92 6.10
N GLU A 149 -5.01 -6.68 5.74
CA GLU A 149 -3.82 -6.36 4.94
C GLU A 149 -2.60 -6.34 5.86
N VAL A 150 -1.66 -7.27 5.66
CA VAL A 150 -0.44 -7.37 6.47
C VAL A 150 0.79 -7.10 5.61
N THR A 151 1.56 -6.08 5.97
CA THR A 151 2.82 -5.74 5.31
C THR A 151 3.99 -6.34 6.10
N ARG A 152 4.82 -7.14 5.44
CA ARG A 152 6.03 -7.76 5.98
C ARG A 152 7.27 -7.32 5.21
N LEU A 153 8.40 -7.20 5.91
CA LEU A 153 9.71 -6.95 5.31
C LEU A 153 10.48 -8.28 5.26
N ARG A 154 10.89 -8.72 4.07
CA ARG A 154 11.76 -9.89 3.94
C ARG A 154 13.22 -9.51 4.23
N ASP A 155 13.85 -10.26 5.13
CA ASP A 155 15.18 -9.94 5.67
C ASP A 155 16.30 -10.00 4.62
N PHE A 156 16.13 -10.76 3.53
CA PHE A 156 17.23 -11.05 2.60
C PHE A 156 17.47 -9.97 1.55
N ASP A 157 16.42 -9.25 1.15
CA ASP A 157 16.45 -8.27 0.06
C ASP A 157 15.73 -6.96 0.40
N SER A 158 15.26 -6.81 1.64
CA SER A 158 14.41 -5.68 2.06
C SER A 158 13.15 -5.52 1.22
N GLN A 159 12.69 -6.59 0.56
CA GLN A 159 11.46 -6.54 -0.22
C GLN A 159 10.26 -6.46 0.72
N VAL A 160 9.35 -5.55 0.37
CA VAL A 160 8.06 -5.42 1.04
C VAL A 160 7.08 -6.41 0.40
N VAL A 161 6.47 -7.25 1.23
CA VAL A 161 5.40 -8.17 0.84
C VAL A 161 4.13 -7.76 1.54
N VAL A 162 3.04 -7.66 0.78
CA VAL A 162 1.69 -7.42 1.31
C VAL A 162 0.88 -8.69 1.12
N SER A 163 0.22 -9.15 2.18
CA SER A 163 -0.74 -10.26 2.12
C SER A 163 -2.13 -9.81 2.56
N GLU A 164 -3.15 -10.47 2.00
CA GLU A 164 -4.55 -10.34 2.40
C GLU A 164 -4.90 -11.60 3.19
N ASP A 165 -4.99 -11.47 4.51
CA ASP A 165 -5.23 -12.58 5.42
C ASP A 165 -6.73 -12.58 5.80
N GLU A 166 -7.43 -13.68 5.54
CA GLU A 166 -8.84 -13.85 5.92
C GLU A 166 -9.02 -13.76 7.44
N ILE A 167 -10.21 -13.31 7.87
CA ILE A 167 -10.57 -13.19 9.29
C ILE A 167 -11.74 -14.14 9.59
N PRO A 168 -11.48 -15.42 9.91
CA PRO A 168 -12.52 -16.41 10.22
C PRO A 168 -13.10 -16.20 11.63
N LEU A 169 -13.47 -14.96 11.97
CA LEU A 169 -14.01 -14.58 13.27
C LEU A 169 -15.51 -14.35 13.20
N SER A 170 -16.26 -15.10 14.00
CA SER A 170 -17.71 -14.90 14.13
C SER A 170 -18.03 -13.49 14.61
N GLY A 171 -18.95 -12.82 13.91
CA GLY A 171 -19.41 -11.47 14.24
C GLY A 171 -18.72 -10.35 13.47
N ILE A 172 -17.74 -10.66 12.60
CA ILE A 172 -17.26 -9.73 11.58
C ILE A 172 -18.41 -9.40 10.63
N VAL A 173 -18.62 -8.11 10.39
CA VAL A 173 -19.63 -7.61 9.48
C VAL A 173 -19.02 -7.45 8.09
N GLU A 174 -19.63 -8.09 7.11
CA GLU A 174 -19.31 -7.96 5.69
C GLU A 174 -20.57 -7.52 4.96
N SER A 175 -20.58 -6.28 4.47
CA SER A 175 -21.72 -5.70 3.79
C SER A 175 -21.34 -5.33 2.36
N SER A 176 -22.30 -5.37 1.44
CA SER A 176 -22.10 -4.94 0.05
C SER A 176 -21.87 -3.44 -0.12
N ALA A 177 -22.14 -2.66 0.94
CA ALA A 177 -21.93 -1.22 1.01
C ALA A 177 -21.31 -0.85 2.38
N PRO A 178 -20.01 -1.13 2.58
CA PRO A 178 -19.34 -0.91 3.86
C PRO A 178 -19.44 0.55 4.30
N ASN A 179 -19.49 0.75 5.62
CA ASN A 179 -19.56 2.08 6.21
C ASN A 179 -18.67 2.24 7.46
N GLN A 180 -18.50 3.48 7.93
CA GLN A 180 -17.60 3.79 9.06
C GLN A 180 -18.06 3.18 10.40
N GLN A 181 -19.36 2.96 10.60
CA GLN A 181 -19.86 2.35 11.84
C GLN A 181 -19.52 0.86 11.89
N GLU A 182 -19.70 0.16 10.76
CA GLU A 182 -19.32 -1.25 10.61
C GLU A 182 -17.81 -1.44 10.76
N LEU A 183 -17.00 -0.54 10.18
CA LEU A 183 -15.55 -0.54 10.38
C LEU A 183 -15.18 -0.41 11.86
N ALA A 184 -15.78 0.55 12.57
CA ALA A 184 -15.52 0.74 14.00
C ALA A 184 -15.99 -0.45 14.84
N GLN A 185 -17.06 -1.14 14.44
CA GLN A 185 -17.52 -2.37 15.06
C GLN A 185 -16.52 -3.51 14.87
N ASN A 186 -16.10 -3.77 13.62
CA ASN A 186 -15.12 -4.80 13.29
C ASN A 186 -13.78 -4.53 13.99
N GLU A 187 -13.33 -3.27 14.00
CA GLU A 187 -12.15 -2.82 14.75
C GLU A 187 -12.27 -3.16 16.24
N LYS A 188 -13.41 -2.83 16.85
CA LYS A 188 -13.65 -3.10 18.28
C LYS A 188 -13.64 -4.61 18.56
N LEU A 189 -14.24 -5.41 17.68
CA LEU A 189 -14.26 -6.87 17.79
C LEU A 189 -12.83 -7.43 17.75
N LEU A 190 -12.03 -7.06 16.75
CA LEU A 190 -10.63 -7.51 16.65
C LEU A 190 -9.77 -7.08 17.84
N LYS A 191 -9.97 -5.86 18.37
CA LYS A 191 -9.24 -5.39 19.56
C LYS A 191 -9.63 -6.14 20.83
N SER A 192 -10.81 -6.75 20.87
CA SER A 192 -11.27 -7.55 22.00
C SER A 192 -10.60 -8.93 22.06
N CYS A 193 -10.22 -9.49 20.90
CA CYS A 193 -9.56 -10.79 20.78
C CYS A 193 -8.26 -10.87 21.60
N ASP A 194 -8.07 -11.99 22.29
CA ASP A 194 -6.85 -12.28 23.05
C ASP A 194 -5.82 -13.07 22.23
N GLU A 195 -4.70 -13.42 22.85
CA GLU A 195 -3.63 -14.15 22.16
C GLU A 195 -4.06 -15.53 21.65
N TYR A 196 -5.05 -16.17 22.27
CA TYR A 196 -5.54 -17.47 21.84
C TYR A 196 -6.50 -17.36 20.66
N ASP A 197 -7.36 -16.34 20.64
CA ASP A 197 -8.16 -16.04 19.46
C ASP A 197 -7.27 -15.84 18.23
N TRP A 198 -6.19 -15.06 18.38
CA TRP A 198 -5.28 -14.73 17.27
C TRP A 198 -4.49 -15.91 16.71
N ILE A 199 -4.17 -16.94 17.51
CA ILE A 199 -3.56 -18.17 16.95
C ILE A 199 -4.58 -19.02 16.19
N MET A 200 -5.88 -18.82 16.41
CA MET A 200 -6.94 -19.56 15.72
C MET A 200 -7.40 -18.86 14.44
N ILE A 201 -7.32 -17.52 14.38
CA ILE A 201 -7.90 -16.72 13.29
C ILE A 201 -6.87 -15.99 12.42
N GLY A 202 -5.58 -15.96 12.77
CA GLY A 202 -4.64 -15.08 12.08
C GLY A 202 -3.23 -15.64 11.94
N ASN A 203 -2.51 -15.09 10.96
CA ASN A 203 -1.11 -15.43 10.67
C ASN A 203 -0.16 -14.28 11.03
N ILE A 204 -0.32 -13.76 12.26
CA ILE A 204 0.45 -12.62 12.77
C ILE A 204 1.51 -13.00 13.80
N PHE A 205 1.49 -14.25 14.27
CA PHE A 205 2.44 -14.80 15.22
C PHE A 205 3.26 -15.92 14.54
N PRO A 206 4.57 -16.01 14.78
CA PRO A 206 5.38 -17.13 14.31
C PRO A 206 4.90 -18.46 14.90
N GLU A 207 5.12 -19.54 14.16
CA GLU A 207 4.64 -20.88 14.51
C GLU A 207 5.07 -21.35 15.92
N ASP A 208 6.32 -21.09 16.31
CA ASP A 208 6.83 -21.42 17.65
C ASP A 208 6.07 -20.68 18.76
N LYS A 209 5.66 -19.43 18.50
CA LYS A 209 4.85 -18.63 19.43
C LYS A 209 3.42 -19.14 19.50
N CYS A 210 2.84 -19.54 18.38
CA CYS A 210 1.51 -20.16 18.35
C CYS A 210 1.46 -21.41 19.23
N TYR A 211 2.42 -22.32 19.09
CA TYR A 211 2.52 -23.51 19.94
C TYR A 211 2.71 -23.18 21.42
N GLN A 212 3.54 -22.17 21.72
CA GLN A 212 3.73 -21.70 23.10
C GLN A 212 2.43 -21.19 23.72
N ILE A 213 1.66 -20.39 22.97
CA ILE A 213 0.38 -19.85 23.43
C ILE A 213 -0.62 -20.99 23.64
N ALA A 214 -0.81 -21.87 22.66
CA ALA A 214 -1.73 -23.01 22.74
C ALA A 214 -1.44 -23.87 23.98
N SER A 215 -0.17 -24.24 24.19
CA SER A 215 0.26 -25.02 25.35
C SER A 215 -0.08 -24.37 26.70
N LEU A 216 0.06 -23.05 26.81
CA LEU A 216 -0.27 -22.31 28.04
C LEU A 216 -1.78 -22.23 28.31
N TRP A 217 -2.58 -22.18 27.25
CA TRP A 217 -4.03 -22.05 27.33
C TRP A 217 -4.74 -23.38 27.57
N GLU A 218 -4.29 -24.44 26.89
CA GLU A 218 -4.92 -25.76 26.84
C GLU A 218 -4.49 -26.71 27.97
N LYS A 219 -3.36 -26.44 28.64
CA LYS A 219 -2.89 -27.29 29.75
C LYS A 219 -3.95 -27.42 30.87
N PRO A 220 -3.93 -28.50 31.66
CA PRO A 220 -4.78 -28.63 32.85
C PRO A 220 -4.64 -27.43 33.79
N GLY A 221 -5.75 -26.80 34.18
CA GLY A 221 -5.77 -25.57 34.96
C GLY A 221 -5.43 -24.29 34.18
N GLY A 222 -5.21 -24.40 32.86
CA GLY A 222 -5.00 -23.29 31.93
C GLY A 222 -6.25 -22.44 31.71
N LYS A 223 -6.12 -21.35 30.95
CA LYS A 223 -7.19 -20.36 30.77
C LYS A 223 -8.48 -20.97 30.18
N LEU A 224 -8.36 -21.92 29.24
CA LEU A 224 -9.53 -22.61 28.68
C LEU A 224 -10.32 -23.42 29.72
N SER A 225 -9.62 -24.13 30.60
CA SER A 225 -10.26 -24.91 31.66
C SER A 225 -11.06 -24.03 32.64
N LYS A 226 -10.60 -22.79 32.86
CA LYS A 226 -11.28 -21.81 33.73
C LYS A 226 -12.52 -21.21 33.08
N ILE A 227 -12.51 -21.03 31.75
CA ILE A 227 -13.67 -20.55 30.99
C ILE A 227 -14.75 -21.65 30.96
N ARG A 228 -14.36 -22.90 30.68
CA ARG A 228 -15.29 -24.05 30.63
C ARG A 228 -15.85 -24.46 32.01
N GLY A 229 -15.12 -24.19 33.09
CA GLY A 229 -15.61 -24.46 34.45
C GLY A 229 -16.59 -23.42 35.00
N ASN A 230 -16.77 -22.29 34.30
CA ASN A 230 -17.66 -21.18 34.69
C ASN A 230 -18.88 -21.02 33.76
N ALA A 231 -19.02 -21.88 32.76
CA ALA A 231 -20.18 -21.95 31.85
C ALA A 231 -21.07 -23.13 32.24
#